data_AF-A0A5J4TE08-F1
#
_entry.id   AF-A0A5J4TE08-F1
#
_cell.length_a   1.000
_cell.length_b   1.000
_cell.length_c   1.000
_cell.angle_alpha   90.00
_cell.angle_beta   90.00
_cell.angle_gamma   90.00
#
_symmetry.space_group_name_H-M   'P 1'
#
loop_
_entity.id
_entity.type
_entity.pdbx_description
1 polymer ?
#
loop_
_entity_poly.entity_id
_entity_poly.type
_entity_poly.pdbx_seq_one_letter_code
_entity_poly.pdbx_strand_id
1 'polypeptide(L)'
;MDKVGNAKIGIFNLSKKFSNIKQDLKAWASAYQPPEVHDQNKPSDKSDIWILGIMILEMFLEGSHPFEGRTIDDTVSNIKAGENLQFPDCIQGEFKEMLTSMINTDPTKRPSVEQLLNSELMQILSNIESSNELHEKQAEEKTHETETIVQLLEAKVRVAEEKLWASDEKIIIAEEKAKVAEQRAKKAELLVRQGTKIQESANQKLKALQLLNSLCKNIAQQLIVSIKKDEKEAMKIIQNQENSLQLLRNAFKDEKEDIGDE
;
A
#
# COMPACT_ATOMS: atom_id res chain seq x y z
N MET A 1 8.98 -37.10 10.89
CA MET A 1 9.48 -35.89 10.20
C MET A 1 9.20 -34.67 11.06
N ASP A 2 9.93 -33.59 10.90
CA ASP A 2 9.57 -32.28 11.48
C ASP A 2 8.65 -31.47 10.55
N LYS A 3 8.32 -30.24 10.96
CA LYS A 3 7.41 -29.35 10.21
C LYS A 3 7.97 -28.91 8.85
N VAL A 4 9.27 -29.10 8.62
CA VAL A 4 9.97 -28.72 7.39
C VAL A 4 10.15 -29.94 6.49
N GLY A 5 9.69 -31.12 6.91
CA GLY A 5 9.78 -32.35 6.13
C GLY A 5 11.08 -33.14 6.33
N ASN A 6 11.96 -32.71 7.25
CA ASN A 6 13.20 -33.43 7.50
C ASN A 6 12.93 -34.78 8.17
N ALA A 7 13.59 -35.82 7.68
CA ALA A 7 13.58 -37.13 8.31
C ALA A 7 14.30 -37.04 9.66
N LYS A 8 13.64 -37.52 10.72
CA LYS A 8 14.22 -37.64 12.06
C LYS A 8 14.29 -39.10 12.42
N ILE A 9 15.49 -39.57 12.76
CA ILE A 9 15.68 -40.92 13.24
C ILE A 9 15.09 -40.97 14.65
N GLY A 10 14.05 -41.78 14.83
CA GLY A 10 13.43 -42.08 16.11
C GLY A 10 13.28 -43.58 16.25
N ILE A 11 13.02 -44.05 17.48
CA ILE A 11 12.78 -45.48 17.73
C ILE A 11 11.42 -45.84 17.11
N PHE A 12 11.44 -46.44 15.92
CA PHE A 12 10.24 -46.74 15.11
C PHE A 12 9.36 -47.84 15.72
N ASN A 13 9.85 -48.56 16.73
CA ASN A 13 9.19 -49.70 17.39
C ASN A 13 7.86 -49.38 18.10
N LEU A 14 7.36 -48.14 18.04
CA LEU A 14 6.14 -47.69 18.73
C LEU A 14 5.04 -47.13 17.81
N SER A 15 5.26 -47.04 16.50
CA SER A 15 4.25 -46.47 15.57
C SER A 15 3.21 -47.50 15.07
N LYS A 16 3.54 -48.80 15.10
CA LYS A 16 2.66 -49.89 14.65
C LYS A 16 1.84 -50.43 15.84
N LYS A 17 0.52 -50.55 15.66
CA LYS A 17 -0.36 -51.17 16.67
C LYS A 17 -0.09 -52.68 16.73
N PHE A 18 0.71 -53.10 17.70
CA PHE A 18 0.98 -54.50 17.96
C PHE A 18 -0.07 -55.09 18.90
N SER A 19 -0.57 -56.28 18.57
CA SER A 19 -1.54 -57.01 19.41
C SER A 19 -0.82 -57.71 20.55
N ASN A 20 0.37 -58.26 20.26
CA ASN A 20 1.28 -58.84 21.23
C ASN A 20 2.67 -58.22 21.03
N ILE A 21 2.91 -57.08 21.68
CA ILE A 21 4.12 -56.24 21.52
C ILE A 21 5.41 -57.07 21.51
N LYS A 22 5.54 -58.08 22.40
CA LYS A 22 6.78 -58.87 22.48
C LYS A 22 6.98 -59.80 21.28
N GLN A 23 5.91 -60.48 20.85
CA GLN A 23 5.98 -61.43 19.75
C GLN A 23 6.09 -60.70 18.41
N ASP A 24 5.30 -59.65 18.24
CA ASP A 24 5.25 -58.88 17.00
C ASP A 24 6.56 -58.08 16.79
N LEU A 25 7.15 -57.54 17.87
CA LEU A 25 8.46 -56.88 17.80
C LEU A 25 9.58 -57.87 17.47
N LYS A 26 9.51 -59.09 18.00
CA LYS A 26 10.48 -60.14 17.69
C LYS A 26 10.36 -60.57 16.23
N ALA A 27 9.14 -60.76 15.74
CA ALA A 27 8.84 -61.07 14.34
C ALA A 27 9.35 -59.97 13.40
N TRP A 28 9.07 -58.71 13.73
CA TRP A 28 9.56 -57.56 12.99
C TRP A 28 11.08 -57.52 12.99
N ALA A 29 11.73 -57.60 14.14
CA ALA A 29 13.19 -57.59 14.22
C ALA A 29 13.83 -58.71 13.38
N SER A 30 13.25 -59.90 13.38
CA SER A 30 13.73 -61.02 12.55
C SER A 30 13.50 -60.83 11.05
N ALA A 31 12.57 -59.99 10.62
CA ALA A 31 12.37 -59.71 9.19
C ALA A 31 13.42 -58.74 8.62
N TYR A 32 13.95 -57.82 9.43
CA TYR A 32 14.94 -56.82 8.98
C TYR A 32 16.39 -57.24 9.26
N GLN A 33 16.59 -58.29 10.05
CA GLN A 33 17.92 -58.80 10.36
C GLN A 33 18.61 -59.34 9.10
N PRO A 34 19.91 -59.06 8.93
CA PRO A 34 20.67 -59.59 7.82
C PRO A 34 21.03 -61.08 8.03
N PRO A 35 21.41 -61.81 6.96
CA PRO A 35 21.71 -63.24 7.03
C PRO A 35 22.72 -63.63 8.12
N GLU A 36 23.79 -62.84 8.30
CA GLU A 36 24.85 -63.15 9.27
C GLU A 36 24.37 -63.05 10.73
N VAL A 37 23.37 -62.23 11.01
CA VAL A 37 22.78 -62.12 12.36
C VAL A 37 21.92 -63.34 12.65
N HIS A 38 21.21 -63.88 11.65
CA HIS A 38 20.46 -65.13 11.81
C HIS A 38 21.36 -66.35 12.02
N ASP A 39 22.55 -66.38 11.41
CA ASP A 39 23.45 -67.52 11.47
C ASP A 39 24.41 -67.47 12.67
N GLN A 40 24.93 -66.27 12.98
CA GLN A 40 26.01 -66.11 13.96
C GLN A 40 25.62 -65.27 15.18
N ASN A 41 24.43 -64.65 15.17
CA ASN A 41 23.95 -63.74 16.21
C ASN A 41 24.96 -62.62 16.53
N LYS A 42 25.66 -62.11 15.50
CA LYS A 42 26.68 -61.07 15.60
C LYS A 42 26.28 -59.84 14.76
N PRO A 43 25.59 -58.85 15.36
CA PRO A 43 25.36 -57.58 14.69
C PRO A 43 26.68 -56.81 14.52
N SER A 44 26.76 -56.03 13.44
CA SER A 44 27.89 -55.17 13.12
C SER A 44 27.42 -53.89 12.43
N ASP A 45 28.30 -52.92 12.22
CA ASP A 45 27.99 -51.71 11.45
C ASP A 45 27.50 -52.03 10.02
N LYS A 46 27.92 -53.19 9.46
CA LYS A 46 27.45 -53.69 8.15
C LYS A 46 26.04 -54.25 8.20
N SER A 47 25.58 -54.64 9.39
CA SER A 47 24.20 -55.05 9.62
C SER A 47 23.25 -53.84 9.60
N ASP A 48 23.70 -52.68 10.09
CA ASP A 48 22.92 -51.42 9.99
C ASP A 48 22.77 -50.95 8.53
N ILE A 49 23.82 -51.12 7.71
CA ILE A 49 23.75 -50.83 6.26
C ILE A 49 22.70 -51.70 5.56
N TRP A 50 22.60 -52.98 5.91
CA TRP A 50 21.57 -53.86 5.39
C TRP A 50 20.17 -53.36 5.76
N ILE A 51 19.93 -53.10 7.05
CA ILE A 51 18.63 -52.64 7.56
C ILE A 51 18.23 -51.35 6.85
N LEU A 52 19.16 -50.41 6.67
CA LEU A 52 18.92 -49.19 5.92
C LEU A 52 18.53 -49.47 4.47
N GLY A 53 19.21 -50.38 3.78
CA GLY A 53 18.88 -50.77 2.40
C GLY A 53 17.49 -51.37 2.27
N ILE A 54 17.11 -52.24 3.21
CA ILE A 54 15.76 -52.81 3.30
C ILE A 54 14.71 -51.71 3.50
N MET A 55 14.94 -50.80 4.45
CA MET A 55 14.02 -49.70 4.73
C MET A 55 13.82 -48.79 3.51
N ILE A 56 14.90 -48.46 2.78
CA ILE A 56 14.80 -47.64 1.57
C ILE A 56 13.97 -48.39 0.52
N LEU A 57 14.24 -49.68 0.29
CA LEU A 57 13.48 -50.47 -0.67
C LEU A 57 11.99 -50.57 -0.32
N GLU A 58 11.67 -50.78 0.96
CA GLU A 58 10.29 -50.81 1.45
C GLU A 58 9.54 -49.50 1.14
N MET A 59 10.21 -48.34 1.17
CA MET A 59 9.60 -47.06 0.77
C MET A 59 9.22 -47.03 -0.71
N PHE A 60 10.02 -47.65 -1.59
CA PHE A 60 9.72 -47.73 -3.02
C PHE A 60 8.77 -48.87 -3.38
N LEU A 61 8.65 -49.88 -2.51
CA LEU A 61 7.75 -51.03 -2.64
C LEU A 61 6.39 -50.79 -1.94
N GLU A 62 6.00 -49.53 -1.73
CA GLU A 62 4.70 -49.16 -1.13
C GLU A 62 4.46 -49.78 0.27
N GLY A 63 5.53 -50.06 1.02
CA GLY A 63 5.46 -50.69 2.35
C GLY A 63 5.56 -52.21 2.35
N SER A 64 5.76 -52.85 1.19
CA SER A 64 6.04 -54.29 1.10
C SER A 64 7.52 -54.60 1.35
N HIS A 65 7.79 -55.66 2.11
CA HIS A 65 9.16 -56.06 2.42
C HIS A 65 9.79 -56.79 1.22
N PRO A 66 11.03 -56.46 0.80
CA PRO A 66 11.62 -57.01 -0.43
C PRO A 66 11.79 -58.54 -0.41
N PHE A 67 11.88 -59.15 0.77
CA PHE A 67 12.00 -60.59 0.97
C PHE A 67 10.76 -61.23 1.61
N GLU A 68 9.60 -60.57 1.57
CA GLU A 68 8.37 -61.02 2.24
C GLU A 68 7.98 -62.46 1.85
N GLY A 69 7.92 -63.35 2.86
CA GLY A 69 7.42 -64.71 2.75
C GLY A 69 6.03 -64.86 3.40
N ARG A 70 5.41 -66.04 3.25
CA ARG A 70 4.08 -66.31 3.87
C ARG A 70 4.18 -66.41 5.40
N THR A 71 5.36 -66.74 5.90
CA THR A 71 5.70 -66.81 7.32
C THR A 71 7.00 -66.05 7.58
N ILE A 72 7.30 -65.73 8.84
CA ILE A 72 8.59 -65.10 9.20
C ILE A 72 9.76 -66.04 8.84
N ASP A 73 9.60 -67.35 9.01
CA ASP A 73 10.63 -68.33 8.65
C ASP A 73 10.82 -68.40 7.12
N ASP A 74 9.75 -68.23 6.34
CA ASP A 74 9.83 -68.08 4.88
C ASP A 74 10.61 -66.79 4.53
N THR A 75 10.30 -65.67 5.18
CA THR A 75 11.03 -64.40 4.98
C THR A 75 12.52 -64.53 5.30
N VAL A 76 12.86 -65.16 6.43
CA VAL A 76 14.27 -65.41 6.81
C VAL A 76 14.95 -66.34 5.80
N SER A 77 14.23 -67.33 5.28
CA SER A 77 14.76 -68.22 4.23
C SER A 77 15.04 -67.47 2.94
N ASN A 78 14.13 -66.57 2.51
CA ASN A 78 14.33 -65.70 1.36
C ASN A 78 15.53 -64.76 1.53
N ILE A 79 15.67 -64.15 2.72
CA ILE A 79 16.81 -63.28 3.07
C ILE A 79 18.14 -64.04 2.92
N LYS A 80 18.22 -65.27 3.46
CA LYS A 80 19.44 -66.10 3.39
C LYS A 80 19.74 -66.57 1.97
N ALA A 81 18.71 -66.88 1.20
CA ALA A 81 18.87 -67.29 -0.20
C ALA A 81 19.33 -66.11 -1.09
N GLY A 82 19.00 -64.87 -0.71
CA GLY A 82 19.19 -63.70 -1.57
C GLY A 82 18.33 -63.75 -2.84
N GLU A 83 17.33 -64.62 -2.86
CA GLU A 83 16.40 -64.82 -3.98
C GLU A 83 15.24 -63.82 -3.89
N ASN A 84 14.63 -63.49 -5.04
CA ASN A 84 13.41 -62.66 -5.19
C ASN A 84 13.53 -61.14 -5.04
N LEU A 85 14.74 -60.56 -5.02
CA LEU A 85 14.86 -59.11 -5.06
C LEU A 85 14.46 -58.55 -6.44
N GLN A 86 13.24 -58.04 -6.54
CA GLN A 86 12.77 -57.29 -7.70
C GLN A 86 12.74 -55.80 -7.36
N PHE A 87 13.49 -55.01 -8.13
CA PHE A 87 13.46 -53.57 -8.01
C PHE A 87 12.29 -53.01 -8.85
N PRO A 88 11.51 -52.06 -8.31
CA PRO A 88 10.57 -51.27 -9.10
C PRO A 88 11.26 -50.59 -10.28
N ASP A 89 10.52 -50.35 -11.36
CA ASP A 89 11.05 -49.72 -12.58
C ASP A 89 11.64 -48.33 -12.35
N CYS A 90 11.22 -47.63 -11.29
CA CYS A 90 11.75 -46.32 -10.90
C CYS A 90 13.15 -46.37 -10.27
N ILE A 91 13.62 -47.54 -9.80
CA ILE A 91 14.95 -47.70 -9.22
C ILE A 91 15.90 -48.24 -10.28
N GLN A 92 16.70 -47.36 -10.89
CA GLN A 92 17.63 -47.67 -11.97
C GLN A 92 19.00 -47.00 -11.74
N GLY A 93 19.99 -47.39 -12.56
CA GLY A 93 21.31 -46.78 -12.59
C GLY A 93 22.09 -46.91 -11.27
N GLU A 94 22.88 -45.90 -10.95
CA GLU A 94 23.76 -45.86 -9.77
C GLU A 94 22.99 -46.10 -8.46
N PHE A 95 21.76 -45.59 -8.35
CA PHE A 95 20.93 -45.80 -7.15
C PHE A 95 20.57 -47.27 -6.94
N LYS A 96 20.25 -48.00 -8.02
CA LYS A 96 19.99 -49.44 -7.97
C LYS A 96 21.23 -50.22 -7.57
N GLU A 97 22.38 -49.87 -8.13
CA GLU A 97 23.66 -50.51 -7.80
C GLU A 97 24.03 -50.29 -6.34
N MET A 98 23.87 -49.05 -5.85
CA MET A 98 24.06 -48.69 -4.45
C MET A 98 23.17 -49.54 -3.54
N LEU A 99 21.85 -49.60 -3.80
CA LEU A 99 20.92 -50.40 -2.99
C LEU A 99 21.26 -51.89 -3.05
N THR A 100 21.57 -52.43 -4.23
CA THR A 100 21.99 -53.83 -4.39
C THR A 100 23.24 -54.16 -3.56
N SER A 101 24.19 -53.23 -3.48
CA SER A 101 25.39 -53.40 -2.66
C SER A 101 25.10 -53.35 -1.16
N MET A 102 24.15 -52.52 -0.72
CA MET A 102 23.75 -52.40 0.69
C MET A 102 23.08 -53.67 1.21
N ILE A 103 22.25 -54.32 0.39
CA ILE A 103 21.57 -55.58 0.75
C ILE A 103 22.28 -56.83 0.20
N ASN A 104 23.61 -56.79 0.16
CA ASN A 104 24.41 -57.97 -0.19
C ASN A 104 24.38 -58.99 0.97
N THR A 105 24.18 -60.27 0.66
CA THR A 105 24.17 -61.34 1.68
C THR A 105 25.53 -61.47 2.39
N ASP A 106 26.63 -61.16 1.70
CA ASP A 106 27.96 -61.10 2.29
C ASP A 106 28.23 -59.72 2.92
N PRO A 107 28.39 -59.61 4.25
CA PRO A 107 28.61 -58.34 4.93
C PRO A 107 29.91 -57.65 4.52
N THR A 108 30.91 -58.39 4.01
CA THR A 108 32.19 -57.82 3.56
C THR A 108 32.07 -57.07 2.23
N LYS A 109 31.05 -57.40 1.42
CA LYS A 109 30.76 -56.74 0.14
C LYS A 109 29.87 -55.51 0.30
N ARG A 110 29.27 -55.32 1.48
CA ARG A 110 28.46 -54.12 1.75
C ARG A 110 29.37 -52.90 1.88
N PRO A 111 29.00 -51.74 1.32
CA PRO A 111 29.78 -50.51 1.46
C PRO A 111 29.81 -50.03 2.91
N SER A 112 30.80 -49.21 3.28
CA SER A 112 30.76 -48.43 4.52
C SER A 112 29.88 -47.19 4.34
N VAL A 113 29.48 -46.58 5.46
CA VAL A 113 28.77 -45.28 5.43
C VAL A 113 29.58 -44.24 4.66
N GLU A 114 30.89 -44.18 4.86
CA GLU A 114 31.78 -43.27 4.14
C GLU A 114 31.77 -43.53 2.63
N GLN A 115 31.77 -44.79 2.20
CA GLN A 115 31.69 -45.13 0.78
C GLN A 115 30.35 -44.71 0.16
N LEU A 116 29.24 -44.86 0.89
CA LEU A 116 27.92 -44.42 0.45
C LEU A 116 27.85 -42.90 0.32
N LEU A 117 28.32 -42.17 1.33
CA LEU A 117 28.31 -40.70 1.34
C LEU A 117 29.24 -40.10 0.26
N ASN A 118 30.30 -40.82 -0.11
CA ASN A 118 31.22 -40.42 -1.16
C ASN A 118 30.80 -40.89 -2.57
N SER A 119 29.63 -41.52 -2.73
CA SER A 119 29.08 -41.83 -4.07
C SER A 119 28.76 -40.54 -4.84
N GLU A 120 28.81 -40.62 -6.18
CA GLU A 120 28.55 -39.46 -7.04
C GLU A 120 27.12 -38.94 -6.81
N LEU A 121 26.15 -39.86 -6.73
CA LEU A 121 24.77 -39.54 -6.40
C LEU A 121 24.63 -38.74 -5.09
N MET A 122 25.27 -39.19 -4.00
CA MET A 122 25.16 -38.52 -2.70
C MET A 122 25.87 -37.16 -2.68
N GLN A 123 27.01 -37.03 -3.37
CA GLN A 123 27.72 -35.76 -3.51
C GLN A 123 26.91 -34.73 -4.31
N ILE A 124 26.26 -35.16 -5.40
CA ILE A 124 25.37 -34.30 -6.20
C ILE A 124 24.20 -33.82 -5.34
N LEU A 125 23.54 -34.72 -4.61
CA LEU A 125 22.43 -34.36 -3.73
C LEU A 125 22.86 -33.38 -2.63
N SER A 126 24.02 -33.59 -2.01
CA SER A 126 24.56 -32.68 -0.99
C SER A 126 24.86 -31.29 -1.54
N ASN A 127 25.39 -31.20 -2.76
CA ASN A 127 25.62 -29.92 -3.43
C ASN A 127 24.32 -29.19 -3.75
N ILE A 128 23.29 -29.91 -4.21
CA ILE A 128 21.96 -29.36 -4.48
C ILE A 128 21.34 -28.82 -3.20
N GLU A 129 21.37 -29.61 -2.12
CA GLU A 129 20.84 -29.21 -0.80
C GLU A 129 21.54 -27.95 -0.29
N SER A 130 22.88 -27.92 -0.33
CA SER A 130 23.67 -26.76 0.08
C SER A 130 23.38 -25.51 -0.77
N SER A 131 23.18 -25.68 -2.08
CA SER A 131 22.81 -24.59 -2.98
C SER A 131 21.40 -24.06 -2.68
N ASN A 132 20.45 -24.95 -2.41
CA ASN A 132 19.08 -24.57 -2.06
C ASN A 132 19.04 -23.79 -0.76
N GLU A 133 19.75 -24.24 0.28
CA GLU A 133 19.86 -23.50 1.55
C GLU A 133 20.45 -22.10 1.36
N LEU A 134 21.45 -21.96 0.47
CA LEU A 134 22.04 -20.66 0.18
C LEU A 134 21.04 -19.74 -0.54
N HIS A 135 20.31 -20.27 -1.52
CA HIS A 135 19.27 -19.51 -2.22
C HIS A 135 18.13 -19.09 -1.30
N GLU A 136 17.71 -19.95 -0.37
CA GLU A 136 16.68 -19.65 0.61
C GLU A 136 17.12 -18.51 1.54
N LYS A 137 18.32 -18.59 2.12
CA LYS A 137 18.88 -17.52 2.97
C LYS A 137 18.98 -16.18 2.22
N GLN A 138 19.42 -16.21 0.96
CA GLN A 138 19.50 -15.00 0.13
C GLN A 138 18.12 -14.43 -0.22
N ALA A 139 17.11 -15.29 -0.41
CA ALA A 139 15.74 -14.85 -0.67
C ALA A 139 15.13 -14.22 0.59
N GLU A 140 15.37 -14.79 1.77
CA GLU A 140 14.95 -14.24 3.06
C GLU A 140 15.58 -12.87 3.30
N GLU A 141 16.88 -12.72 3.09
CA GLU A 141 17.60 -11.44 3.24
C GLU A 141 17.04 -10.36 2.31
N LYS A 142 16.85 -10.67 1.02
CA LYS A 142 16.24 -9.74 0.05
C LYS A 142 14.81 -9.37 0.43
N THR A 143 14.03 -10.33 0.94
CA THR A 143 12.66 -10.08 1.37
C THR A 143 12.66 -9.08 2.53
N HIS A 144 13.53 -9.29 3.53
CA HIS A 144 13.67 -8.38 4.66
C HIS A 144 14.13 -6.96 4.26
N GLU A 145 15.07 -6.86 3.32
CA GLU A 145 15.49 -5.58 2.74
C GLU A 145 14.33 -4.87 2.06
N THR A 146 13.54 -5.58 1.23
CA THR A 146 12.39 -5.01 0.55
C THR A 146 11.31 -4.55 1.52
N GLU A 147 11.02 -5.30 2.58
CA GLU A 147 10.07 -4.90 3.62
C GLU A 147 10.50 -3.61 4.30
N THR A 148 11.80 -3.47 4.61
CA THR A 148 12.35 -2.25 5.22
C THR A 148 12.21 -1.04 4.29
N ILE A 149 12.46 -1.22 2.99
CA ILE A 149 12.27 -0.16 1.98
C ILE A 149 10.79 0.23 1.88
N VAL A 150 9.87 -0.73 1.86
CA VAL A 150 8.43 -0.47 1.80
C VAL A 150 7.97 0.35 3.01
N GLN A 151 8.37 -0.04 4.23
CA GLN A 151 8.04 0.71 5.44
C GLN A 151 8.55 2.18 5.40
N LEU A 152 9.78 2.38 4.92
CA LEU A 152 10.35 3.72 4.74
C LEU A 152 9.58 4.54 3.68
N LEU A 153 9.17 3.91 2.59
CA LEU A 153 8.38 4.57 1.54
C LEU A 153 6.99 4.94 2.03
N GLU A 154 6.30 4.05 2.75
CA GLU A 154 4.99 4.33 3.34
C GLU A 154 5.04 5.51 4.33
N ALA A 155 6.10 5.59 5.15
CA ALA A 155 6.31 6.72 6.04
C ALA A 155 6.51 8.04 5.27
N LYS A 156 7.27 8.01 4.16
CA LYS A 156 7.45 9.18 3.29
C LYS A 156 6.15 9.60 2.60
N VAL A 157 5.33 8.65 2.15
CA VAL A 157 4.03 8.93 1.53
C VAL A 157 3.11 9.63 2.51
N ARG A 158 2.98 9.12 3.75
CA ARG A 158 2.18 9.77 4.80
C ARG A 158 2.56 11.24 5.01
N VAL A 159 3.85 11.53 5.12
CA VAL A 159 4.35 12.91 5.31
C VAL A 159 4.03 13.80 4.09
N ALA A 160 4.07 13.24 2.87
CA ALA A 160 3.72 13.98 1.67
C ALA A 160 2.21 14.29 1.60
N GLU A 161 1.36 13.34 1.97
CA GLU A 161 -0.09 13.50 2.04
C GLU A 161 -0.50 14.58 3.06
N GLU A 162 0.10 14.59 4.25
CA GLU A 162 -0.14 15.62 5.27
C GLU A 162 0.24 17.03 4.77
N LYS A 163 1.36 17.14 4.05
CA LYS A 163 1.79 18.42 3.45
C LYS A 163 0.83 18.90 2.36
N LEU A 164 0.31 17.97 1.56
CA LEU A 164 -0.67 18.28 0.52
C LEU A 164 -1.96 18.80 1.15
N TRP A 165 -2.49 18.10 2.16
CA TRP A 165 -3.69 18.53 2.89
C TRP A 165 -3.53 19.93 3.48
N ALA A 166 -2.39 20.20 4.13
CA ALA A 166 -2.11 21.52 4.70
C ALA A 166 -1.96 22.63 3.63
N SER A 167 -1.60 22.27 2.40
CA SER A 167 -1.57 23.20 1.25
C SER A 167 -2.97 23.48 0.73
N ASP A 168 -3.79 22.44 0.55
CA ASP A 168 -5.18 22.57 0.08
C ASP A 168 -6.02 23.42 1.02
N GLU A 169 -5.86 23.24 2.35
CA GLU A 169 -6.54 24.07 3.35
C GLU A 169 -6.17 25.56 3.22
N LYS A 170 -4.90 25.88 2.97
CA LYS A 170 -4.44 27.26 2.76
C LYS A 170 -5.04 27.88 1.49
N ILE A 171 -5.16 27.09 0.43
CA ILE A 171 -5.77 27.54 -0.82
C ILE A 171 -7.23 27.90 -0.59
N ILE A 172 -8.00 27.02 0.06
CA ILE A 172 -9.42 27.26 0.39
C ILE A 172 -9.58 28.57 1.19
N ILE A 173 -8.74 28.78 2.21
CA ILE A 173 -8.78 30.00 3.03
C ILE A 173 -8.45 31.25 2.19
N ALA A 174 -7.47 31.16 1.28
CA ALA A 174 -7.08 32.26 0.42
C ALA A 174 -8.18 32.64 -0.60
N GLU A 175 -8.83 31.63 -1.20
CA GLU A 175 -9.95 31.82 -2.12
C GLU A 175 -11.13 32.53 -1.45
N GLU A 176 -11.48 32.11 -0.23
CA GLU A 176 -12.58 32.73 0.51
C GLU A 176 -12.27 34.18 0.88
N LYS A 177 -11.03 34.46 1.31
CA LYS A 177 -10.57 35.84 1.56
C LYS A 177 -10.62 36.69 0.30
N ALA A 178 -10.27 36.14 -0.86
CA ALA A 178 -10.31 36.85 -2.14
C ALA A 178 -11.75 37.22 -2.52
N LYS A 179 -12.72 36.31 -2.36
CA LYS A 179 -14.15 36.60 -2.58
C LYS A 179 -14.67 37.73 -1.69
N VAL A 180 -14.32 37.71 -0.41
CA VAL A 180 -14.71 38.76 0.53
C VAL A 180 -14.09 40.11 0.15
N ALA A 181 -12.81 40.12 -0.26
CA ALA A 181 -12.15 41.33 -0.73
C ALA A 181 -12.81 41.90 -1.99
N GLU A 182 -13.21 41.05 -2.94
CA GLU A 182 -13.91 41.45 -4.16
C GLU A 182 -15.28 42.07 -3.85
N GLN A 183 -16.07 41.48 -2.94
CA GLN A 183 -17.34 42.06 -2.50
C GLN A 183 -17.16 43.42 -1.84
N ARG A 184 -16.12 43.57 -1.01
CA ARG A 184 -15.78 44.87 -0.39
C ARG A 184 -15.38 45.91 -1.43
N ALA A 185 -14.59 45.51 -2.43
CA ALA A 185 -14.19 46.40 -3.52
C ALA A 185 -15.41 46.90 -4.33
N LYS A 186 -16.33 46.00 -4.71
CA LYS A 186 -17.59 46.36 -5.40
C LYS A 186 -18.44 47.34 -4.57
N LYS A 187 -18.56 47.10 -3.25
CA LYS A 187 -19.31 48.00 -2.35
C LYS A 187 -18.64 49.37 -2.24
N ALA A 188 -17.32 49.42 -2.12
CA ALA A 188 -16.57 50.68 -2.07
C ALA A 188 -16.74 51.48 -3.37
N GLU A 189 -16.68 50.82 -4.52
CA GLU A 189 -16.88 51.44 -5.83
C GLU A 189 -18.29 52.05 -5.97
N LEU A 190 -19.33 51.34 -5.50
CA LEU A 190 -20.70 51.87 -5.46
C LEU A 190 -20.81 53.15 -4.61
N LEU A 191 -20.22 53.14 -3.41
CA LEU A 191 -20.23 54.30 -2.52
C LEU A 191 -19.49 55.50 -3.12
N VAL A 192 -18.35 55.26 -3.79
CA VAL A 192 -17.62 56.31 -4.52
C VAL A 192 -18.49 56.88 -5.65
N ARG A 193 -19.18 56.02 -6.40
CA ARG A 193 -20.11 56.44 -7.47
C ARG A 193 -21.29 57.25 -6.93
N GLN A 194 -21.83 56.90 -5.76
CA GLN A 194 -22.87 57.69 -5.10
C GLN A 194 -22.33 59.05 -4.63
N GLY A 195 -21.15 59.08 -4.00
CA GLY A 195 -20.51 60.31 -3.55
C GLY A 195 -20.23 61.29 -4.68
N THR A 196 -19.76 60.79 -5.84
CA THR A 196 -19.54 61.63 -7.04
C THR A 196 -20.83 62.23 -7.57
N LYS A 197 -21.93 61.46 -7.68
CA LYS A 197 -23.26 62.00 -8.05
C LYS A 197 -23.74 63.10 -7.09
N ILE A 198 -23.61 62.88 -5.78
CA ILE A 198 -23.99 63.88 -4.77
C ILE A 198 -23.17 65.16 -4.94
N GLN A 199 -21.86 65.03 -5.16
CA GLN A 199 -20.97 66.16 -5.35
C GLN A 199 -21.29 66.94 -6.65
N GLU A 200 -21.63 66.25 -7.74
CA GLU A 200 -22.10 66.89 -8.97
C GLU A 200 -23.38 67.70 -8.76
N SER A 201 -24.39 67.13 -8.09
CA SER A 201 -25.63 67.83 -7.74
C SER A 201 -25.36 69.05 -6.84
N ALA A 202 -24.50 68.90 -5.84
CA ALA A 202 -24.11 70.02 -4.96
C ALA A 202 -23.41 71.15 -5.76
N ASN A 203 -22.52 70.78 -6.69
CA ASN A 203 -21.83 71.75 -7.55
C ASN A 203 -22.81 72.49 -8.48
N GLN A 204 -23.82 71.80 -9.03
CA GLN A 204 -24.89 72.45 -9.81
C GLN A 204 -25.67 73.46 -8.97
N LYS A 205 -26.10 73.08 -7.75
CA LYS A 205 -26.79 73.99 -6.81
C LYS A 205 -25.92 75.19 -6.42
N LEU A 206 -24.63 74.99 -6.20
CA LEU A 206 -23.69 76.07 -5.90
C LEU A 206 -23.62 77.07 -7.06
N LYS A 207 -23.53 76.57 -8.30
CA LYS A 207 -23.50 77.41 -9.51
C LYS A 207 -24.78 78.23 -9.66
N ALA A 208 -25.94 77.64 -9.37
CA ALA A 208 -27.22 78.33 -9.35
C ALA A 208 -27.26 79.47 -8.30
N LEU A 209 -26.80 79.21 -7.08
CA LEU A 209 -26.73 80.22 -6.03
C LEU A 209 -25.77 81.37 -6.38
N GLN A 210 -24.64 81.06 -7.01
CA GLN A 210 -23.70 82.08 -7.50
C GLN A 210 -24.36 82.97 -8.56
N LEU A 211 -25.11 82.39 -9.50
CA LEU A 211 -25.86 83.14 -10.51
C LEU A 211 -26.91 84.05 -9.85
N LEU A 212 -27.69 83.53 -8.89
CA LEU A 212 -28.70 84.30 -8.16
C LEU A 212 -28.08 85.49 -7.41
N ASN A 213 -26.95 85.26 -6.71
CA ASN A 213 -26.24 86.32 -6.01
C ASN A 213 -25.77 87.43 -6.96
N SER A 214 -25.24 87.06 -8.14
CA SER A 214 -24.84 88.03 -9.16
C SER A 214 -26.03 88.85 -9.68
N LEU A 215 -27.18 88.21 -9.89
CA LEU A 215 -28.43 88.88 -10.29
C LEU A 215 -28.86 89.89 -9.22
N CYS A 216 -28.93 89.47 -7.95
CA CYS A 216 -29.30 90.35 -6.84
C CYS A 216 -28.36 91.56 -6.72
N LYS A 217 -27.05 91.37 -6.92
CA LYS A 217 -26.08 92.48 -6.95
C LYS A 217 -26.37 93.45 -8.09
N ASN A 218 -26.62 92.95 -9.30
CA ASN A 218 -26.95 93.79 -10.46
C ASN A 218 -28.26 94.56 -10.23
N ILE A 219 -29.28 93.91 -9.67
CA ILE A 219 -30.55 94.54 -9.31
C ILE A 219 -30.32 95.67 -8.30
N ALA A 220 -29.59 95.39 -7.22
CA ALA A 220 -29.27 96.40 -6.21
C ALA A 220 -28.54 97.60 -6.83
N GLN A 221 -27.57 97.38 -7.72
CA GLN A 221 -26.89 98.44 -8.45
C GLN A 221 -27.85 99.26 -9.34
N GLN A 222 -28.73 98.61 -10.10
CA GLN A 222 -29.71 99.28 -10.96
C GLN A 222 -30.72 100.13 -10.17
N LEU A 223 -31.18 99.62 -9.01
CA LEU A 223 -32.07 100.36 -8.11
C LEU A 223 -31.39 101.58 -7.49
N ILE A 224 -30.12 101.44 -7.06
CA ILE A 224 -29.31 102.56 -6.53
C ILE A 224 -29.16 103.69 -7.57
N VAL A 225 -29.02 103.36 -8.85
CA VAL A 225 -28.93 104.34 -9.95
C VAL A 225 -30.28 105.02 -10.21
N SER A 226 -31.39 104.29 -10.08
CA SER A 226 -32.74 104.76 -10.46
C SER A 226 -33.40 105.63 -9.40
N ILE A 227 -33.11 105.42 -8.10
CA ILE A 227 -33.58 106.27 -6.99
C ILE A 227 -33.07 107.73 -7.12
N LYS A 228 -32.06 107.99 -7.96
CA LYS A 228 -31.57 109.34 -8.25
C LYS A 228 -32.31 110.07 -9.38
N LYS A 229 -33.31 109.49 -10.07
CA LYS A 229 -33.92 110.08 -11.27
C LYS A 229 -35.45 110.20 -11.34
N ASP A 230 -36.28 109.21 -10.95
CA ASP A 230 -37.76 109.32 -10.92
C ASP A 230 -38.47 108.08 -10.30
N GLU A 231 -39.63 108.25 -9.68
CA GLU A 231 -40.35 107.23 -8.87
C GLU A 231 -41.14 106.20 -9.71
N LYS A 232 -41.62 106.60 -10.91
CA LYS A 232 -42.38 105.73 -11.82
C LYS A 232 -41.54 104.68 -12.56
N GLU A 233 -40.26 104.97 -12.78
CA GLU A 233 -39.33 104.05 -13.47
C GLU A 233 -38.98 102.86 -12.56
N ALA A 234 -38.85 103.10 -11.25
CA ALA A 234 -38.56 102.08 -10.25
C ALA A 234 -39.64 100.99 -10.17
N MET A 235 -40.92 101.38 -10.23
CA MET A 235 -42.07 100.46 -10.21
C MET A 235 -42.10 99.50 -11.42
N LYS A 236 -41.69 99.98 -12.61
CA LYS A 236 -41.68 99.16 -13.83
C LYS A 236 -40.58 98.10 -13.82
N ILE A 237 -39.44 98.41 -13.17
CA ILE A 237 -38.31 97.50 -13.00
C ILE A 237 -38.65 96.41 -11.98
N ILE A 238 -39.29 96.75 -10.86
CA ILE A 238 -39.73 95.77 -9.84
C ILE A 238 -40.67 94.74 -10.46
N GLN A 239 -41.67 95.18 -11.24
CA GLN A 239 -42.64 94.28 -11.89
C GLN A 239 -41.96 93.31 -12.88
N ASN A 240 -40.98 93.78 -13.65
CA ASN A 240 -40.30 92.95 -14.63
C ASN A 240 -39.34 91.93 -13.96
N GLN A 241 -38.81 92.29 -12.79
CA GLN A 241 -37.97 91.43 -11.97
C GLN A 241 -38.78 90.37 -11.22
N GLU A 242 -40.00 90.71 -10.79
CA GLU A 242 -40.93 89.73 -10.20
C GLU A 242 -41.29 88.61 -11.19
N ASN A 243 -41.50 88.97 -12.46
CA ASN A 243 -41.71 88.00 -13.54
C ASN A 243 -40.47 87.10 -13.77
N SER A 244 -39.27 87.68 -13.68
CA SER A 244 -38.01 86.95 -13.85
C SER A 244 -37.75 85.98 -12.69
N LEU A 245 -38.08 86.37 -11.45
CA LEU A 245 -38.01 85.51 -10.27
C LEU A 245 -39.06 84.40 -10.29
N GLN A 246 -40.25 84.66 -10.85
CA GLN A 246 -41.30 83.66 -11.04
C GLN A 246 -40.85 82.57 -12.03
N LEU A 247 -40.18 82.94 -13.12
CA LEU A 247 -39.63 81.99 -14.10
C LEU A 247 -38.52 81.11 -13.50
N LEU A 248 -37.61 81.71 -12.73
CA LEU A 248 -36.58 80.96 -11.98
C LEU A 248 -37.20 79.99 -10.97
N ARG A 249 -38.23 80.42 -10.22
CA ARG A 249 -38.92 79.57 -9.25
C ARG A 249 -39.58 78.35 -9.90
N ASN A 250 -40.11 78.49 -11.11
CA ASN A 250 -40.70 77.38 -11.85
C ASN A 250 -39.61 76.41 -12.35
N ALA A 251 -38.47 76.91 -12.85
CA ALA A 251 -37.36 76.06 -13.28
C ALA A 251 -36.74 75.20 -12.15
N PHE A 252 -36.81 75.65 -10.89
CA PHE A 252 -36.33 74.90 -9.73
C PHE A 252 -37.38 73.99 -9.07
N LYS A 253 -38.66 74.05 -9.48
CA LYS A 253 -39.69 73.12 -9.00
C LYS A 253 -39.59 71.76 -9.69
N ASP A 254 -39.21 71.75 -10.97
CA ASP A 254 -39.17 70.54 -11.80
C ASP A 254 -38.01 69.59 -11.41
N GLU A 255 -36.95 70.08 -10.75
CA GLU A 255 -35.85 69.23 -10.23
C GLU A 255 -36.22 68.42 -8.97
N LYS A 256 -37.35 68.70 -8.30
CA LYS A 256 -37.76 67.97 -7.10
C LYS A 256 -38.54 66.69 -7.37
N GLU A 257 -39.03 66.47 -8.59
CA GLU A 257 -39.79 65.26 -8.95
C GLU A 257 -38.89 64.10 -9.41
N ASP A 258 -37.60 64.33 -9.66
CA ASP A 258 -36.68 63.33 -10.24
C ASP A 258 -35.74 62.65 -9.22
N ILE A 259 -36.01 62.79 -7.92
CA ILE A 259 -35.22 62.16 -6.82
C ILE A 259 -36.08 61.17 -6.00
N GLY A 260 -37.31 60.88 -6.44
CA GLY A 260 -38.16 59.87 -5.82
C GLY A 260 -38.31 58.65 -6.73
N ASP A 261 -37.40 57.68 -6.58
CA ASP A 261 -37.63 56.24 -6.68
C ASP A 261 -36.31 55.52 -7.04
N GLU A 262 -35.57 55.10 -6.01
CA GLU A 262 -34.74 53.88 -5.98
C GLU A 262 -34.24 53.59 -4.55
#